data_AF-A0A2H2ZGG8-F1
#
_entry.id   AF-A0A2H2ZGG8-F1
#
_cell.length_a   1.000
_cell.length_b   1.000
_cell.length_c   1.000
_cell.angle_alpha   90.00
_cell.angle_beta   90.00
_cell.angle_gamma   90.00
#
_symmetry.space_group_name_H-M   'P 1'
#
loop_
_entity.id
_entity.type
_entity.pdbx_description
1 polymer ?
#
loop_
_entity_poly.entity_id
_entity_poly.type
_entity_poly.pdbx_seq_one_letter_code
_entity_poly.pdbx_strand_id
1 'polypeptide(L)'
;MVSAIATPPIGGSPYRLANLANLQIGYTVVPSWLNQGAAVPMANVSPPSSSHSKQGGARSSVSVTLTEALQTPPGVYNVQQLVANSSPLLDVVISRLGQDPPGHPSASSILIDGLAASLSTRGRESTFPLENAANDAARSEIVHQANRVASTIVKHVKKSVKPAPKSLDFRIRSPCEGHLWTHSVAALLFGPRSDSQLMELYNEWLHRMVLLRDSLIPFENFEEVPLVIPPGSTRGIRDLEEPRRAFLVHCLTGNIQQMAIVDLAKVFTARQLPRGGYGFQYSQGLILPAFLSGSRSLHLLRYHPAHLNSSIGDVLFDYEHAQYISAPRTELTAQDALTTKTNWNAASLLDADTSVVESALVVEPSVDALRRVVKLGLTLDSGACVSVDLGQIARGRRYAYEIRSDKKSGDADEASDSTAYVHSAASILSKPGLVISPRVTQGSPPAVHVIPTSDPILRLALLGKLYPENVILVKEQDSLGALSRAGKNFAEKIVIFEKNAAAASA
;
A
#
# COMPACT_ATOMS: atom_id res chain seq x y z
N MET A 1 -23.74 2.57 -20.82
CA MET A 1 -23.21 3.85 -21.30
C MET A 1 -22.81 4.65 -20.09
N VAL A 2 -21.51 4.70 -19.80
CA VAL A 2 -20.95 5.44 -18.66
C VAL A 2 -20.96 6.91 -19.05
N SER A 3 -21.66 7.73 -18.26
CA SER A 3 -21.84 9.16 -18.53
C SER A 3 -20.47 9.83 -18.61
N ALA A 4 -20.35 10.74 -19.59
CA ALA A 4 -19.13 11.45 -19.92
C ALA A 4 -18.47 12.06 -18.67
N ILE A 5 -17.17 11.80 -18.54
CA ILE A 5 -16.29 12.51 -17.61
C ILE A 5 -16.46 14.00 -17.91
N ALA A 6 -16.99 14.74 -16.94
CA ALA A 6 -17.01 16.19 -17.00
C ALA A 6 -15.57 16.68 -17.21
N THR A 7 -15.39 17.55 -18.20
CA THR A 7 -14.15 18.32 -18.42
C THR A 7 -13.62 18.85 -17.08
N PRO A 8 -12.31 18.73 -16.81
CA PRO A 8 -11.76 19.12 -15.52
C PRO A 8 -12.01 20.62 -15.27
N PRO A 9 -12.26 21.03 -14.01
CA PRO A 9 -12.24 22.44 -13.68
C PRO A 9 -10.83 22.97 -13.97
N ILE A 10 -10.76 23.94 -14.88
CA ILE A 10 -9.59 24.79 -15.06
C ILE A 10 -9.34 25.46 -13.69
N GLY A 11 -8.26 25.11 -13.00
CA GLY A 11 -7.87 25.71 -11.72
C GLY A 11 -7.84 24.82 -10.47
N GLY A 12 -7.63 23.50 -10.60
CA GLY A 12 -7.39 22.65 -9.43
C GLY A 12 -6.13 23.05 -8.66
N SER A 13 -6.20 23.12 -7.32
CA SER A 13 -5.02 23.39 -6.48
C SER A 13 -3.94 22.32 -6.68
N PRO A 14 -2.66 22.70 -6.84
CA PRO A 14 -1.57 21.76 -7.01
C PRO A 14 -1.45 20.88 -5.76
N TYR A 15 -1.47 19.57 -5.95
CA TYR A 15 -1.30 18.61 -4.86
C TYR A 15 0.19 18.45 -4.57
N ARG A 16 0.58 18.59 -3.30
CA ARG A 16 1.97 18.41 -2.86
C ARG A 16 2.12 17.09 -2.12
N LEU A 17 3.13 16.31 -2.49
CA LEU A 17 3.57 15.19 -1.65
C LEU A 17 4.36 15.76 -0.47
N ALA A 18 3.73 15.81 0.71
CA ALA A 18 4.30 16.40 1.92
C ALA A 18 5.74 15.94 2.25
N ASN A 19 6.13 14.75 1.80
CA ASN A 19 7.43 14.13 2.11
C ASN A 19 8.30 13.78 0.89
N LEU A 20 7.90 14.16 -0.34
CA LEU A 20 8.80 14.19 -1.50
C LEU A 20 9.37 15.61 -1.64
N ALA A 21 9.87 16.14 -0.53
CA ALA A 21 10.27 17.54 -0.33
C ALA A 21 9.25 18.58 -0.87
N ASN A 22 7.95 18.32 -0.66
CA ASN A 22 6.85 19.16 -1.13
C ASN A 22 6.72 19.31 -2.66
N LEU A 23 7.26 18.37 -3.42
CA LEU A 23 7.14 18.35 -4.88
C LEU A 23 5.65 18.35 -5.29
N GLN A 24 5.33 19.23 -6.24
CA GLN A 24 3.98 19.36 -6.79
C GLN A 24 3.74 18.22 -7.80
N ILE A 25 2.77 17.36 -7.51
CA ILE A 25 2.51 16.14 -8.31
C ILE A 25 1.21 16.22 -9.11
N GLY A 26 0.95 17.40 -9.67
CA GLY A 26 -0.22 17.65 -10.51
C GLY A 26 -1.43 18.15 -9.73
N TYR A 27 -2.62 17.74 -10.16
CA TYR A 27 -3.89 18.36 -9.73
C TYR A 27 -4.65 17.48 -8.76
N THR A 28 -5.21 18.10 -7.72
CA THR A 28 -6.06 17.43 -6.75
C THR A 28 -7.36 16.94 -7.42
N VAL A 29 -7.72 15.68 -7.18
CA VAL A 29 -9.04 15.13 -7.54
C VAL A 29 -9.89 14.99 -6.28
N VAL A 30 -11.20 15.24 -6.41
CA VAL A 30 -12.13 14.93 -5.33
C VAL A 30 -12.63 13.51 -5.54
N PRO A 31 -12.33 12.57 -4.61
CA PRO A 31 -12.83 11.22 -4.68
C PRO A 31 -14.35 11.18 -4.88
N SER A 32 -14.83 10.41 -5.86
CA SER A 32 -16.26 10.43 -6.24
C SER A 32 -17.21 10.02 -5.11
N TRP A 33 -16.73 9.23 -4.15
CA TRP A 33 -17.49 8.82 -2.96
C TRP A 33 -17.86 9.99 -2.01
N LEU A 34 -17.19 11.14 -2.11
CA LEU A 34 -17.43 12.35 -1.29
C LEU A 34 -18.48 13.24 -1.96
N ASN A 35 -18.64 13.11 -3.27
CA ASN A 35 -19.62 13.85 -4.06
C ASN A 35 -21.02 13.20 -4.02
N GLN A 36 -21.22 12.19 -3.17
CA GLN A 36 -22.53 11.57 -2.91
C GLN A 36 -23.49 12.48 -2.10
N GLY A 37 -23.41 13.80 -2.29
CA GLY A 37 -24.51 14.75 -2.08
C GLY A 37 -25.54 14.75 -3.22
N ALA A 38 -25.24 14.07 -4.33
CA ALA A 38 -26.24 13.63 -5.30
C ALA A 38 -26.51 12.14 -5.06
N ALA A 39 -27.73 11.84 -4.64
CA ALA A 39 -28.24 10.52 -4.32
C ALA A 39 -27.77 9.42 -5.30
N VAL A 40 -27.00 8.44 -4.80
CA VAL A 40 -27.45 7.07 -5.05
C VAL A 40 -28.76 6.99 -4.29
N PRO A 41 -29.90 6.68 -4.92
CA PRO A 41 -31.10 6.45 -4.16
C PRO A 41 -30.83 5.23 -3.27
N MET A 42 -30.52 5.49 -1.99
CA MET A 42 -31.41 4.94 -0.98
C MET A 42 -32.79 5.32 -1.49
N ALA A 43 -33.54 4.35 -2.01
CA ALA A 43 -34.91 4.57 -2.43
C ALA A 43 -35.55 5.44 -1.34
N ASN A 44 -35.89 6.67 -1.70
CA ASN A 44 -36.59 7.59 -0.83
C ASN A 44 -37.86 6.85 -0.43
N VAL A 45 -37.87 6.25 0.75
CA VAL A 45 -39.08 5.97 1.49
C VAL A 45 -39.55 7.32 2.01
N SER A 46 -39.99 8.18 1.10
CA SER A 46 -40.82 9.32 1.45
C SER A 46 -42.22 8.77 1.71
N PRO A 47 -42.83 9.10 2.86
CA PRO A 47 -44.18 8.66 3.16
C PRO A 47 -45.14 9.26 2.14
N PRO A 48 -46.09 8.49 1.58
CA PRO A 48 -47.09 9.07 0.69
C PRO A 48 -47.92 10.09 1.48
N SER A 49 -47.81 11.35 1.06
CA SER A 49 -48.73 12.41 1.43
C SER A 49 -50.16 11.97 1.14
N SER A 50 -51.00 12.14 2.14
CA SER A 50 -52.42 11.81 2.14
C SER A 50 -53.19 12.62 1.09
N SER A 51 -53.53 12.00 -0.04
CA SER A 51 -54.70 12.36 -0.81
C SER A 51 -55.68 11.19 -0.81
N HIS A 52 -56.83 11.42 -0.19
CA HIS A 52 -57.93 10.47 -0.05
C HIS A 52 -58.39 9.87 -1.37
N SER A 53 -58.31 8.54 -1.49
CA SER A 53 -59.32 7.75 -2.19
C SER A 53 -59.35 6.32 -1.62
N LYS A 54 -60.54 5.93 -1.15
CA LYS A 54 -60.87 4.62 -0.58
C LYS A 54 -60.69 3.51 -1.60
N GLN A 55 -60.05 2.39 -1.21
CA GLN A 55 -60.53 0.99 -1.33
C GLN A 55 -59.36 -0.01 -1.46
N GLY A 56 -59.52 -1.15 -0.79
CA GLY A 56 -58.84 -2.42 -1.13
C GLY A 56 -57.60 -2.74 -0.31
N GLY A 57 -57.74 -3.62 0.66
CA GLY A 57 -56.62 -4.12 1.47
C GLY A 57 -55.63 -4.96 0.66
N ALA A 58 -54.36 -4.58 0.73
CA ALA A 58 -53.23 -5.46 0.48
C ALA A 58 -52.06 -4.97 1.34
N ARG A 59 -51.47 -5.87 2.15
CA ARG A 59 -50.25 -5.60 2.91
C ARG A 59 -49.14 -5.23 1.92
N SER A 60 -48.75 -3.97 1.89
CA SER A 60 -47.55 -3.51 1.18
C SER A 60 -46.30 -3.97 1.94
N SER A 61 -45.88 -5.21 1.74
CA SER A 61 -44.53 -5.65 2.08
C SER A 61 -43.57 -5.05 1.06
N VAL A 62 -42.67 -4.18 1.51
CA VAL A 62 -41.53 -3.74 0.70
C VAL A 62 -40.64 -4.97 0.49
N SER A 63 -40.81 -5.66 -0.63
CA SER A 63 -39.94 -6.76 -1.04
C SER A 63 -38.66 -6.17 -1.63
N VAL A 64 -37.64 -5.95 -0.79
CA VAL A 64 -36.28 -5.82 -1.30
C VAL A 64 -35.95 -7.18 -1.95
N THR A 65 -35.83 -7.20 -3.27
CA THR A 65 -35.52 -8.43 -3.99
C THR A 65 -34.18 -8.98 -3.52
N LEU A 66 -34.14 -10.30 -3.28
CA LEU A 66 -33.01 -11.09 -2.79
C LEU A 66 -31.66 -10.67 -3.42
N THR A 67 -31.66 -10.29 -4.70
CA THR A 67 -30.48 -9.93 -5.49
C THR A 67 -29.83 -8.60 -5.08
N GLU A 68 -30.61 -7.60 -4.66
CA GLU A 68 -30.11 -6.23 -4.41
C GLU A 68 -29.49 -6.07 -3.01
N ALA A 69 -30.00 -6.82 -2.02
CA ALA A 69 -29.38 -6.89 -0.70
C ALA A 69 -28.13 -7.80 -0.69
N LEU A 70 -28.02 -8.69 -1.68
CA LEU A 70 -26.94 -9.66 -1.76
C LEU A 70 -25.73 -9.18 -2.53
N GLN A 71 -25.86 -8.31 -3.52
CA GLN A 71 -24.71 -7.92 -4.32
C GLN A 71 -24.30 -6.51 -3.94
N THR A 72 -23.01 -6.31 -3.66
CA THR A 72 -22.46 -4.95 -3.57
C THR A 72 -22.67 -4.32 -4.95
N PRO A 73 -23.52 -3.28 -5.07
CA PRO A 73 -23.80 -2.71 -6.36
C PRO A 73 -22.52 -2.10 -6.96
N PRO A 74 -22.47 -1.92 -8.29
CA PRO A 74 -21.40 -1.14 -8.90
C PRO A 74 -21.36 0.28 -8.35
N GLY A 75 -20.15 0.78 -8.08
CA GLY A 75 -19.97 2.08 -7.46
C GLY A 75 -18.59 2.26 -6.86
N VAL A 76 -18.37 3.42 -6.25
CA VAL A 76 -17.13 3.77 -5.54
C VAL A 76 -17.44 3.85 -4.05
N TYR A 77 -16.67 3.11 -3.25
CA TYR A 77 -16.95 2.89 -1.83
C TYR A 77 -15.71 3.03 -0.97
N ASN A 78 -15.91 3.56 0.24
CA ASN A 78 -14.94 3.47 1.33
C ASN A 78 -15.12 2.21 2.15
N VAL A 79 -14.11 1.92 2.98
CA VAL A 79 -14.10 0.75 3.87
C VAL A 79 -15.36 0.73 4.73
N GLN A 80 -15.75 1.87 5.30
CA GLN A 80 -16.94 1.98 6.13
C GLN A 80 -18.23 1.68 5.36
N GLN A 81 -18.36 2.15 4.12
CA GLN A 81 -19.51 1.91 3.25
C GLN A 81 -19.60 0.44 2.84
N LEU A 82 -18.47 -0.23 2.54
CA LEU A 82 -18.47 -1.67 2.23
C LEU A 82 -18.84 -2.54 3.44
N VAL A 83 -18.39 -2.15 4.63
CA VAL A 83 -18.83 -2.78 5.90
C VAL A 83 -20.32 -2.55 6.11
N ALA A 84 -20.81 -1.32 5.93
CA ALA A 84 -22.22 -0.99 6.07
C ALA A 84 -23.10 -1.76 5.08
N ASN A 85 -22.69 -1.86 3.81
CA ASN A 85 -23.39 -2.61 2.76
C ASN A 85 -23.50 -4.11 3.07
N SER A 86 -22.57 -4.67 3.86
CA SER A 86 -22.61 -6.08 4.26
C SER A 86 -23.30 -6.30 5.61
N SER A 87 -23.56 -5.23 6.37
CA SER A 87 -24.14 -5.31 7.73
C SER A 87 -25.53 -5.98 7.79
N PRO A 88 -26.43 -5.80 6.80
CA PRO A 88 -27.74 -6.46 6.81
C PRO A 88 -27.68 -7.99 6.96
N LEU A 89 -26.63 -8.64 6.45
CA LEU A 89 -26.45 -10.09 6.59
C LEU A 89 -26.26 -10.50 8.05
N LEU A 90 -25.43 -9.77 8.80
CA LEU A 90 -25.20 -10.01 10.22
C LEU A 90 -26.42 -9.60 11.05
N ASP A 91 -27.05 -8.47 10.73
CA ASP A 91 -28.21 -7.96 11.45
C ASP A 91 -29.38 -8.96 11.44
N VAL A 92 -29.58 -9.66 10.31
CA VAL A 92 -30.59 -10.72 10.18
C VAL A 92 -30.24 -11.95 11.02
N VAL A 93 -28.97 -12.35 11.04
CA VAL A 93 -28.51 -13.46 11.89
C VAL A 93 -28.77 -13.13 13.35
N ILE A 94 -28.36 -11.96 13.82
CA ILE A 94 -28.58 -11.52 15.21
C ILE A 94 -30.08 -11.45 15.53
N SER A 95 -30.89 -10.87 14.64
CA SER A 95 -32.32 -10.74 14.86
C SER A 95 -33.04 -12.09 14.93
N ARG A 96 -32.62 -13.08 14.12
CA ARG A 96 -33.24 -14.41 14.05
C ARG A 96 -32.78 -15.36 15.15
N LEU A 97 -31.55 -15.21 15.63
CA LEU A 97 -31.09 -15.93 16.83
C LEU A 97 -31.93 -15.58 18.07
N GLY A 98 -32.65 -14.46 18.07
CA GLY A 98 -33.59 -14.10 19.14
C GLY A 98 -32.91 -13.67 20.43
N GLN A 99 -33.62 -13.73 21.56
CA GLN A 99 -33.11 -13.26 22.86
C GLN A 99 -31.95 -14.12 23.37
N ASP A 100 -30.93 -13.45 23.92
CA ASP A 100 -29.76 -14.11 24.48
C ASP A 100 -30.07 -14.71 25.88
N PRO A 101 -29.55 -15.91 26.19
CA PRO A 101 -29.71 -16.51 27.50
C PRO A 101 -29.14 -15.61 28.62
N PRO A 102 -29.79 -15.56 29.79
CA PRO A 102 -29.29 -14.78 30.91
C PRO A 102 -27.89 -15.27 31.34
N GLY A 103 -26.95 -14.34 31.53
CA GLY A 103 -25.59 -14.64 31.98
C GLY A 103 -24.61 -15.10 30.88
N HIS A 104 -25.04 -15.20 29.62
CA HIS A 104 -24.17 -15.54 28.49
C HIS A 104 -23.77 -14.29 27.68
N PRO A 105 -22.60 -14.32 26.99
CA PRO A 105 -22.24 -13.28 26.04
C PRO A 105 -23.31 -13.14 24.95
N SER A 106 -23.53 -11.92 24.48
CA SER A 106 -24.52 -11.66 23.43
C SER A 106 -24.17 -12.40 22.13
N ALA A 107 -25.17 -12.80 21.35
CA ALA A 107 -24.94 -13.39 20.03
C ALA A 107 -24.09 -12.47 19.15
N SER A 108 -24.36 -11.16 19.19
CA SER A 108 -23.57 -10.16 18.47
C SER A 108 -22.09 -10.17 18.86
N SER A 109 -21.76 -10.23 20.16
CA SER A 109 -20.35 -10.25 20.58
C SER A 109 -19.66 -11.54 20.13
N ILE A 110 -20.32 -12.69 20.26
CA ILE A 110 -19.74 -13.99 19.84
C ILE A 110 -19.40 -13.99 18.35
N LEU A 111 -20.33 -13.51 17.50
CA LEU A 111 -20.14 -13.47 16.06
C LEU A 111 -19.05 -12.46 15.63
N ILE A 112 -18.97 -11.30 16.30
CA ILE A 112 -17.92 -10.29 16.04
C ILE A 112 -16.55 -10.77 16.53
N ASP A 113 -16.48 -11.46 17.66
CA ASP A 113 -15.23 -12.06 18.16
C ASP A 113 -14.77 -13.20 17.23
N GLY A 114 -15.72 -13.94 16.66
CA GLY A 114 -15.47 -14.88 15.56
C GLY A 114 -14.84 -14.21 14.34
N LEU A 115 -15.39 -13.08 13.89
CA LEU A 115 -14.79 -12.28 12.83
C LEU A 115 -13.37 -11.84 13.18
N ALA A 116 -13.14 -11.33 14.39
CA ALA A 116 -11.83 -10.88 14.83
C ALA A 116 -10.80 -12.03 14.80
N ALA A 117 -11.21 -13.24 15.22
CA ALA A 117 -10.38 -14.44 15.13
C ALA A 117 -10.07 -14.83 13.67
N SER A 118 -11.05 -14.77 12.76
CA SER A 118 -10.84 -15.07 11.34
C SER A 118 -9.99 -14.03 10.60
N LEU A 119 -10.07 -12.77 11.01
CA LEU A 119 -9.27 -11.69 10.42
C LEU A 119 -7.85 -11.58 10.98
N SER A 120 -7.60 -12.15 12.17
CA SER A 120 -6.26 -12.27 12.77
C SER A 120 -5.27 -12.94 11.81
N THR A 121 -3.99 -12.62 11.92
CA THR A 121 -2.90 -13.31 11.20
C THR A 121 -2.33 -14.51 11.95
N ARG A 122 -2.92 -14.86 13.10
CA ARG A 122 -2.49 -15.93 14.01
C ARG A 122 -3.67 -16.74 14.52
N GLY A 123 -3.41 -17.99 14.89
CA GLY A 123 -4.38 -18.88 15.47
C GLY A 123 -5.10 -19.73 14.43
N ARG A 124 -5.82 -20.74 14.92
CA ARG A 124 -6.42 -21.80 14.11
C ARG A 124 -7.45 -21.28 13.12
N GLU A 125 -8.23 -20.28 13.52
CA GLU A 125 -9.32 -19.71 12.72
C GLU A 125 -8.85 -18.68 11.69
N SER A 126 -7.56 -18.30 11.71
CA SER A 126 -6.99 -17.29 10.83
C SER A 126 -7.16 -17.68 9.35
N THR A 127 -7.75 -16.77 8.58
CA THR A 127 -7.87 -16.91 7.13
C THR A 127 -6.63 -16.42 6.37
N PHE A 128 -5.65 -15.86 7.09
CA PHE A 128 -4.38 -15.34 6.57
C PHE A 128 -3.23 -15.69 7.55
N PRO A 129 -2.93 -16.99 7.75
CA PRO A 129 -2.05 -17.45 8.82
C PRO A 129 -0.58 -17.22 8.46
N LEU A 130 -0.02 -16.10 8.90
CA LEU A 130 1.39 -15.74 8.69
C LEU A 130 2.11 -15.65 10.04
N GLU A 131 2.23 -16.78 10.73
CA GLU A 131 2.73 -16.84 12.12
C GLU A 131 4.25 -16.57 12.23
N ASN A 132 5.03 -16.88 11.19
CA ASN A 132 6.51 -16.79 11.16
C ASN A 132 7.04 -15.57 10.38
N ALA A 133 6.36 -14.43 10.46
CA ALA A 133 6.73 -13.23 9.72
C ALA A 133 8.00 -12.52 10.26
N ALA A 134 8.51 -12.88 11.44
CA ALA A 134 9.65 -12.19 12.06
C ALA A 134 10.97 -12.32 11.29
N ASN A 135 11.13 -13.38 10.50
CA ASN A 135 12.36 -13.67 9.76
C ASN A 135 12.42 -13.00 8.37
N ASP A 136 11.35 -12.30 7.97
CA ASP A 136 11.21 -11.71 6.65
C ASP A 136 10.51 -10.35 6.77
N ALA A 137 11.25 -9.28 6.45
CA ALA A 137 10.79 -7.92 6.59
C ALA A 137 9.52 -7.63 5.76
N ALA A 138 9.41 -8.21 4.56
CA ALA A 138 8.23 -8.02 3.71
C ALA A 138 7.01 -8.71 4.32
N ARG A 139 7.16 -9.95 4.81
CA ARG A 139 6.07 -10.64 5.54
C ARG A 139 5.68 -9.91 6.81
N SER A 140 6.65 -9.40 7.57
CA SER A 140 6.40 -8.63 8.80
C SER A 140 5.57 -7.38 8.51
N GLU A 141 5.91 -6.66 7.44
CA GLU A 141 5.16 -5.49 6.97
C GLU A 141 3.72 -5.85 6.58
N ILE A 142 3.53 -6.91 5.78
CA ILE A 142 2.19 -7.38 5.39
C ILE A 142 1.37 -7.83 6.59
N VAL A 143 1.96 -8.53 7.56
CA VAL A 143 1.28 -8.94 8.80
C VAL A 143 0.86 -7.74 9.63
N HIS A 144 1.75 -6.75 9.79
CA HIS A 144 1.41 -5.52 10.50
C HIS A 144 0.22 -4.82 9.84
N GLN A 145 0.24 -4.73 8.50
CA GLN A 145 -0.81 -4.09 7.74
C GLN A 145 -2.14 -4.86 7.80
N ALA A 146 -2.12 -6.18 7.63
CA ALA A 146 -3.31 -7.02 7.73
C ALA A 146 -4.00 -6.88 9.10
N ASN A 147 -3.23 -6.81 10.19
CA ASN A 147 -3.78 -6.61 11.54
C ASN A 147 -4.37 -5.20 11.75
N ARG A 148 -3.74 -4.16 11.18
CA ARG A 148 -4.28 -2.78 11.19
C ARG A 148 -5.62 -2.69 10.46
N VAL A 149 -5.69 -3.29 9.27
CA VAL A 149 -6.93 -3.35 8.48
C VAL A 149 -8.01 -4.14 9.24
N ALA A 150 -7.67 -5.32 9.77
CA ALA A 150 -8.59 -6.17 10.52
C ALA A 150 -9.22 -5.43 11.71
N SER A 151 -8.39 -4.74 12.51
CA SER A 151 -8.85 -3.96 13.66
C SER A 151 -9.80 -2.83 13.25
N THR A 152 -9.55 -2.20 12.10
CA THR A 152 -10.39 -1.13 11.56
C THR A 152 -11.73 -1.66 11.06
N ILE A 153 -11.75 -2.79 10.35
CA ILE A 153 -12.98 -3.46 9.93
C ILE A 153 -13.82 -3.85 11.15
N VAL A 154 -13.22 -4.50 12.16
CA VAL A 154 -13.94 -4.88 13.39
C VAL A 154 -14.51 -3.65 14.10
N LYS A 155 -13.78 -2.53 14.15
CA LYS A 155 -14.26 -1.26 14.70
C LYS A 155 -15.47 -0.73 13.93
N HIS A 156 -15.47 -0.79 12.59
CA HIS A 156 -16.61 -0.37 11.77
C HIS A 156 -17.81 -1.31 11.92
N VAL A 157 -17.59 -2.61 11.98
CA VAL A 157 -18.65 -3.61 12.23
C VAL A 157 -19.33 -3.32 13.56
N LYS A 158 -18.56 -3.17 14.66
CA LYS A 158 -19.10 -2.83 15.99
C LYS A 158 -19.96 -1.56 16.01
N LYS A 159 -19.64 -0.57 15.16
CA LYS A 159 -20.42 0.67 15.01
C LYS A 159 -21.66 0.51 14.12
N SER A 160 -21.67 -0.47 13.22
CA SER A 160 -22.69 -0.64 12.19
C SER A 160 -23.82 -1.58 12.64
N VAL A 161 -23.55 -2.50 13.57
CA VAL A 161 -24.57 -3.40 14.12
C VAL A 161 -25.69 -2.59 14.76
N LYS A 162 -26.92 -2.83 14.30
CA LYS A 162 -28.14 -2.23 14.81
C LYS A 162 -29.20 -3.32 15.04
N PRO A 163 -30.17 -3.10 15.94
CA PRO A 163 -31.30 -4.01 16.05
C PRO A 163 -32.08 -3.98 14.72
N ALA A 164 -32.08 -5.11 13.99
CA ALA A 164 -32.79 -5.20 12.72
C ALA A 164 -34.32 -5.12 12.94
N PRO A 165 -35.10 -4.56 11.99
CA PRO A 165 -36.52 -4.79 11.93
C PRO A 165 -36.80 -6.29 11.75
N LYS A 166 -37.76 -6.85 12.49
CA LYS A 166 -38.13 -8.28 12.46
C LYS A 166 -38.57 -8.83 11.08
N SER A 167 -38.65 -8.00 10.04
CA SER A 167 -39.29 -8.29 8.76
C SER A 167 -38.36 -8.63 7.60
N LEU A 168 -37.05 -8.82 7.84
CA LEU A 168 -36.11 -9.16 6.77
C LEU A 168 -36.03 -10.68 6.57
N ASP A 169 -36.63 -11.18 5.47
CA ASP A 169 -36.50 -12.57 5.04
C ASP A 169 -35.51 -12.72 3.88
N PHE A 170 -34.29 -13.16 4.19
CA PHE A 170 -33.24 -13.45 3.22
C PHE A 170 -32.99 -14.95 3.16
N ARG A 171 -33.04 -15.52 1.95
CA ARG A 171 -32.66 -16.90 1.68
C ARG A 171 -31.53 -16.90 0.67
N ILE A 172 -30.32 -17.08 1.17
CA ILE A 172 -29.12 -17.20 0.33
C ILE A 172 -28.76 -18.67 0.29
N ARG A 173 -28.11 -19.12 -0.79
CA ARG A 173 -27.17 -20.23 -0.72
C ARG A 173 -25.76 -19.69 -0.89
N SER A 174 -24.99 -19.68 0.18
CA SER A 174 -23.58 -19.31 0.08
C SER A 174 -22.75 -20.55 -0.30
N PRO A 175 -21.79 -20.45 -1.24
CA PRO A 175 -20.69 -21.40 -1.28
C PRO A 175 -20.03 -21.41 0.11
N CYS A 176 -19.93 -22.57 0.73
CA CYS A 176 -19.20 -22.73 1.97
C CYS A 176 -17.70 -22.64 1.65
N GLU A 177 -17.09 -21.47 1.85
CA GLU A 177 -15.64 -21.25 1.67
C GLU A 177 -14.78 -21.92 2.75
N GLY A 178 -15.40 -22.72 3.63
CA GLY A 178 -14.69 -23.54 4.61
C GLY A 178 -13.97 -22.75 5.71
N HIS A 179 -14.34 -21.49 5.96
CA HIS A 179 -13.75 -20.69 7.04
C HIS A 179 -13.94 -21.40 8.37
N LEU A 180 -12.84 -21.61 9.09
CA LEU A 180 -12.89 -22.19 10.42
C LEU A 180 -13.53 -21.20 11.39
N TRP A 181 -14.49 -21.69 12.18
CA TRP A 181 -15.14 -20.92 13.22
C TRP A 181 -14.50 -21.18 14.58
N THR A 182 -14.58 -20.18 15.46
CA THR A 182 -14.29 -20.39 16.89
C THR A 182 -15.32 -21.35 17.48
N HIS A 183 -14.95 -22.03 18.57
CA HIS A 183 -15.85 -22.96 19.24
C HIS A 183 -17.17 -22.28 19.67
N SER A 184 -17.11 -21.03 20.15
CA SER A 184 -18.28 -20.27 20.57
C SER A 184 -19.22 -19.94 19.41
N VAL A 185 -18.69 -19.58 18.23
CA VAL A 185 -19.52 -19.36 17.03
C VAL A 185 -20.16 -20.66 16.56
N ALA A 186 -19.40 -21.75 16.53
CA ALA A 186 -19.92 -23.06 16.16
C ALA A 186 -21.05 -23.49 17.11
N ALA A 187 -20.85 -23.40 18.42
CA ALA A 187 -21.87 -23.74 19.42
C ALA A 187 -23.13 -22.88 19.29
N LEU A 188 -22.99 -21.60 18.95
CA LEU A 188 -24.13 -20.70 18.73
C LEU A 188 -24.92 -21.07 17.48
N LEU A 189 -24.24 -21.31 16.36
CA LEU A 189 -24.87 -21.50 15.04
C LEU A 189 -25.33 -22.94 14.77
N PHE A 190 -24.76 -23.94 15.45
CA PHE A 190 -25.30 -25.31 15.48
C PHE A 190 -26.31 -25.51 16.62
N GLY A 191 -26.51 -24.50 17.46
CA GLY A 191 -27.41 -24.55 18.59
C GLY A 191 -28.90 -24.52 18.18
N PRO A 192 -29.80 -24.79 19.13
CA PRO A 192 -31.24 -24.90 18.87
C PRO A 192 -31.92 -23.57 18.44
N ARG A 193 -31.23 -22.44 18.61
CA ARG A 193 -31.71 -21.09 18.20
C ARG A 193 -31.39 -20.76 16.74
N SER A 194 -30.69 -21.64 16.04
CA SER A 194 -30.15 -21.40 14.71
C SER A 194 -30.68 -22.41 13.70
N ASP A 195 -30.45 -22.14 12.41
CA ASP A 195 -30.77 -23.03 11.30
C ASP A 195 -29.68 -22.96 10.22
N SER A 196 -29.84 -23.76 9.16
CA SER A 196 -28.88 -23.77 8.05
C SER A 196 -28.78 -22.44 7.30
N GLN A 197 -29.85 -21.65 7.26
CA GLN A 197 -29.84 -20.36 6.58
C GLN A 197 -29.03 -19.33 7.36
N LEU A 198 -29.12 -19.31 8.69
CA LEU A 198 -28.31 -18.42 9.53
C LEU A 198 -26.82 -18.74 9.41
N MET A 199 -26.47 -20.03 9.33
CA MET A 199 -25.10 -20.47 9.08
C MET A 199 -24.58 -19.95 7.74
N GLU A 200 -25.36 -20.07 6.68
CA GLU A 200 -24.99 -19.60 5.34
C GLU A 200 -24.87 -18.07 5.28
N LEU A 201 -25.78 -17.35 5.93
CA LEU A 201 -25.74 -15.88 6.07
C LEU A 201 -24.47 -15.42 6.80
N TYR A 202 -24.16 -16.03 7.94
CA TYR A 202 -22.96 -15.70 8.71
C TYR A 202 -21.69 -16.02 7.93
N ASN A 203 -21.63 -17.17 7.26
CA ASN A 203 -20.49 -17.54 6.42
C ASN A 203 -20.27 -16.55 5.28
N GLU A 204 -21.35 -16.11 4.62
CA GLU A 204 -21.24 -15.15 3.55
C GLU A 204 -20.76 -13.78 4.06
N TRP A 205 -21.34 -13.32 5.16
CA TRP A 205 -20.92 -12.08 5.80
C TRP A 205 -19.44 -12.13 6.20
N LEU A 206 -19.01 -13.21 6.86
CA LEU A 206 -17.64 -13.44 7.28
C LEU A 206 -16.70 -13.42 6.07
N HIS A 207 -17.07 -14.12 4.99
CA HIS A 207 -16.27 -14.19 3.78
C HIS A 207 -16.08 -12.82 3.14
N ARG A 208 -17.14 -11.99 3.06
CA ARG A 208 -17.02 -10.61 2.54
C ARG A 208 -16.06 -9.75 3.36
N MET A 209 -16.07 -9.89 4.68
CA MET A 209 -15.12 -9.16 5.53
C MET A 209 -13.68 -9.63 5.31
N VAL A 210 -13.47 -10.93 5.10
CA VAL A 210 -12.17 -11.53 4.74
C VAL A 210 -11.66 -10.96 3.41
N LEU A 211 -12.51 -10.92 2.39
CA LEU A 211 -12.16 -10.33 1.09
C LEU A 211 -11.89 -8.83 1.21
N LEU A 212 -12.73 -8.09 1.95
CA LEU A 212 -12.50 -6.67 2.19
C LEU A 212 -11.15 -6.42 2.85
N ARG A 213 -10.80 -7.17 3.91
CA ARG A 213 -9.48 -7.07 4.55
C ARG A 213 -8.37 -7.25 3.51
N ASP A 214 -8.43 -8.32 2.72
CA ASP A 214 -7.34 -8.65 1.80
C ASP A 214 -7.21 -7.63 0.66
N SER A 215 -8.31 -7.03 0.21
CA SER A 215 -8.26 -5.96 -0.80
C SER A 215 -7.56 -4.69 -0.33
N LEU A 216 -7.51 -4.47 0.98
CA LEU A 216 -6.97 -3.26 1.61
C LEU A 216 -5.52 -3.41 2.04
N ILE A 217 -5.00 -4.65 2.15
CA ILE A 217 -3.61 -4.94 2.54
C ILE A 217 -2.58 -4.15 1.71
N PRO A 218 -2.72 -3.97 0.39
CA PRO A 218 -1.71 -3.26 -0.39
C PRO A 218 -1.48 -1.80 0.01
N PHE A 219 -2.44 -1.15 0.70
CA PHE A 219 -2.45 0.29 0.88
C PHE A 219 -2.15 0.68 2.33
N GLU A 220 -1.12 1.50 2.56
CA GLU A 220 -0.78 2.03 3.87
C GLU A 220 -1.92 2.88 4.47
N ASN A 221 -2.50 3.77 3.66
CA ASN A 221 -3.63 4.64 4.00
C ASN A 221 -4.96 4.06 3.48
N PHE A 222 -5.18 2.77 3.70
CA PHE A 222 -6.34 2.02 3.19
C PHE A 222 -7.72 2.65 3.48
N GLU A 223 -7.88 3.42 4.57
CA GLU A 223 -9.14 4.11 4.89
C GLU A 223 -9.49 5.21 3.87
N GLU A 224 -8.48 5.77 3.20
CA GLU A 224 -8.64 6.86 2.24
C GLU A 224 -8.83 6.36 0.80
N VAL A 225 -8.67 5.06 0.54
CA VAL A 225 -8.62 4.48 -0.82
C VAL A 225 -10.02 4.28 -1.40
N PRO A 226 -10.38 4.95 -2.51
CA PRO A 226 -11.64 4.72 -3.21
C PRO A 226 -11.66 3.37 -3.93
N LEU A 227 -12.46 2.44 -3.43
CA LEU A 227 -12.62 1.12 -4.04
C LEU A 227 -13.75 1.13 -5.06
N VAL A 228 -13.45 0.72 -6.28
CA VAL A 228 -14.37 0.70 -7.43
C VAL A 228 -14.88 -0.72 -7.68
N ILE A 229 -16.17 -0.94 -7.46
CA ILE A 229 -16.88 -2.13 -7.93
C ILE A 229 -17.35 -1.83 -9.36
N PRO A 230 -16.85 -2.54 -10.39
CA PRO A 230 -17.11 -2.15 -11.77
C PRO A 230 -18.56 -2.46 -12.19
N PRO A 231 -19.15 -1.70 -13.14
CA PRO A 231 -20.50 -1.94 -13.67
C PRO A 231 -20.75 -3.35 -14.20
N GLY A 232 -19.71 -4.03 -14.68
CA GLY A 232 -19.79 -5.42 -15.16
C GLY A 232 -19.58 -6.50 -14.08
N SER A 233 -19.40 -6.13 -12.81
CA SER A 233 -19.24 -7.11 -11.74
C SER A 233 -20.57 -7.72 -11.35
N THR A 234 -20.68 -9.04 -11.51
CA THR A 234 -21.81 -9.84 -11.01
C THR A 234 -21.56 -10.40 -9.61
N ARG A 235 -20.34 -10.21 -9.09
CA ARG A 235 -19.84 -10.84 -7.86
C ARG A 235 -19.48 -9.82 -6.77
N GLY A 236 -19.43 -8.52 -7.10
CA GLY A 236 -19.07 -7.46 -6.18
C GLY A 236 -17.68 -7.71 -5.57
N ILE A 237 -17.60 -7.70 -4.24
CA ILE A 237 -16.33 -7.92 -3.51
C ILE A 237 -15.72 -9.32 -3.75
N ARG A 238 -16.52 -10.30 -4.21
CA ARG A 238 -16.05 -11.65 -4.53
C ARG A 238 -15.17 -11.73 -5.78
N ASP A 239 -15.06 -10.65 -6.55
CA ASP A 239 -14.06 -10.60 -7.63
C ASP A 239 -12.60 -10.70 -7.14
N LEU A 240 -12.37 -10.59 -5.83
CA LEU A 240 -11.06 -10.77 -5.21
C LEU A 240 -10.67 -12.23 -4.93
N GLU A 241 -11.60 -13.20 -4.96
CA GLU A 241 -11.32 -14.59 -4.55
C GLU A 241 -10.07 -15.18 -5.22
N GLU A 242 -9.97 -15.06 -6.55
CA GLU A 242 -8.82 -15.55 -7.33
C GLU A 242 -7.53 -14.74 -7.09
N PRO A 243 -7.53 -13.39 -7.22
CA PRO A 243 -6.36 -12.58 -6.86
C PRO A 243 -5.84 -12.82 -5.44
N ARG A 244 -6.74 -12.98 -4.47
CA ARG A 244 -6.42 -13.29 -3.08
C ARG A 244 -5.67 -14.61 -2.97
N ARG A 245 -6.15 -15.67 -3.63
CA ARG A 245 -5.50 -16.98 -3.59
C ARG A 245 -4.08 -16.91 -4.14
N ALA A 246 -3.88 -16.21 -5.27
CA ALA A 246 -2.55 -16.00 -5.84
C ALA A 246 -1.63 -15.22 -4.89
N PHE A 247 -2.12 -14.14 -4.28
CA PHE A 247 -1.34 -13.33 -3.34
C PHE A 247 -0.95 -14.09 -2.06
N LEU A 248 -1.85 -14.92 -1.54
CA LEU A 248 -1.58 -15.79 -0.40
C LEU A 248 -0.40 -16.74 -0.65
N VAL A 249 -0.28 -17.29 -1.87
CA VAL A 249 0.86 -18.15 -2.24
C VAL A 249 2.17 -17.36 -2.16
N HIS A 250 2.21 -16.11 -2.63
CA HIS A 250 3.41 -15.27 -2.50
C HIS A 250 3.78 -14.99 -1.03
N CYS A 251 2.78 -14.77 -0.18
CA CYS A 251 3.00 -14.55 1.24
C CYS A 251 3.53 -15.80 1.95
N LEU A 252 2.96 -16.98 1.67
CA LEU A 252 3.36 -18.25 2.29
C LEU A 252 4.74 -18.71 1.82
N THR A 253 5.10 -18.45 0.57
CA THR A 253 6.42 -18.80 -0.01
C THR A 253 7.53 -17.82 0.36
N GLY A 254 7.20 -16.67 0.96
CA GLY A 254 8.18 -15.64 1.33
C GLY A 254 8.75 -14.85 0.14
N ASN A 255 8.13 -14.96 -1.03
CA ASN A 255 8.54 -14.24 -2.25
C ASN A 255 7.49 -13.16 -2.57
N ILE A 256 7.34 -12.21 -1.64
CA ILE A 256 6.40 -11.09 -1.79
C ILE A 256 7.02 -10.05 -2.73
N GLN A 257 6.78 -10.23 -4.02
CA GLN A 257 7.24 -9.30 -5.04
C GLN A 257 6.32 -8.08 -5.11
N GLN A 258 6.88 -6.91 -5.42
CA GLN A 258 6.10 -5.68 -5.60
C GLN A 258 4.99 -5.83 -6.64
N MET A 259 5.23 -6.59 -7.70
CA MET A 259 4.22 -6.84 -8.72
C MET A 259 2.97 -7.52 -8.16
N ALA A 260 3.12 -8.44 -7.19
CA ALA A 260 1.98 -9.14 -6.59
C ALA A 260 1.13 -8.19 -5.73
N ILE A 261 1.77 -7.23 -5.06
CA ILE A 261 1.09 -6.18 -4.28
C ILE A 261 0.33 -5.23 -5.21
N VAL A 262 0.96 -4.78 -6.29
CA VAL A 262 0.33 -3.90 -7.29
C VAL A 262 -0.82 -4.62 -8.01
N ASP A 263 -0.63 -5.89 -8.38
CA ASP A 263 -1.67 -6.70 -9.02
C ASP A 263 -2.88 -6.91 -8.10
N LEU A 264 -2.67 -7.11 -6.80
CA LEU A 264 -3.76 -7.16 -5.82
C LEU A 264 -4.45 -5.80 -5.66
N ALA A 265 -3.67 -4.71 -5.56
CA ALA A 265 -4.19 -3.34 -5.41
C ALA A 265 -5.13 -2.94 -6.56
N LYS A 266 -4.83 -3.38 -7.78
CA LYS A 266 -5.60 -3.04 -8.98
C LYS A 266 -7.00 -3.64 -9.01
N VAL A 267 -7.27 -4.73 -8.29
CA VAL A 267 -8.54 -5.49 -8.41
C VAL A 267 -9.77 -4.60 -8.23
N PHE A 268 -9.75 -3.71 -7.23
CA PHE A 268 -10.84 -2.76 -6.96
C PHE A 268 -10.40 -1.30 -7.13
N THR A 269 -9.41 -1.04 -7.97
CA THR A 269 -9.04 0.34 -8.32
C THR A 269 -8.94 0.48 -9.83
N ALA A 270 -8.06 -0.31 -10.47
CA ALA A 270 -7.71 -0.21 -11.89
C ALA A 270 -7.57 -1.59 -12.54
N ARG A 271 -8.64 -2.40 -12.51
CA ARG A 271 -8.63 -3.83 -12.91
C ARG A 271 -8.22 -4.08 -14.35
N GLN A 272 -8.43 -3.10 -15.23
CA GLN A 272 -8.13 -3.17 -16.65
C GLN A 272 -6.64 -2.96 -16.97
N LEU A 273 -5.85 -2.47 -16.01
CA LEU A 273 -4.42 -2.26 -16.22
C LEU A 273 -3.68 -3.60 -16.28
N PRO A 274 -2.62 -3.70 -17.10
CA PRO A 274 -1.86 -4.93 -17.26
C PRO A 274 -1.09 -5.29 -15.99
N ARG A 275 -0.60 -6.53 -15.88
CA ARG A 275 0.19 -6.99 -14.73
C ARG A 275 1.55 -6.28 -14.60
N GLY A 276 2.05 -6.19 -13.36
CA GLY A 276 3.35 -5.62 -13.04
C GLY A 276 3.29 -4.16 -12.59
N GLY A 277 4.39 -3.43 -12.84
CA GLY A 277 4.58 -2.04 -12.43
C GLY A 277 4.97 -1.87 -10.96
N TYR A 278 5.07 -0.62 -10.53
CA TYR A 278 5.32 -0.24 -9.12
C TYR A 278 4.27 0.71 -8.54
N GLY A 279 3.40 1.26 -9.40
CA GLY A 279 2.33 2.18 -9.07
C GLY A 279 1.44 2.38 -10.28
N PHE A 280 0.36 3.15 -10.14
CA PHE A 280 -0.56 3.43 -11.24
C PHE A 280 -1.41 4.66 -10.94
N GLN A 281 -1.98 5.24 -11.99
CA GLN A 281 -3.05 6.24 -11.90
C GLN A 281 -4.35 5.59 -12.39
N TYR A 282 -5.46 5.95 -11.78
CA TYR A 282 -6.79 5.47 -12.13
C TYR A 282 -7.85 6.53 -11.88
N SER A 283 -9.10 6.24 -12.27
CA SER A 283 -10.21 7.21 -12.21
C SER A 283 -10.40 7.98 -10.90
N GLN A 284 -9.96 7.45 -9.75
CA GLN A 284 -10.13 8.11 -8.44
C GLN A 284 -8.84 8.71 -7.87
N GLY A 285 -7.69 8.58 -8.53
CA GLY A 285 -6.45 9.17 -8.07
C GLY A 285 -5.19 8.38 -8.45
N LEU A 286 -4.16 8.58 -7.65
CA LEU A 286 -2.81 8.11 -7.91
C LEU A 286 -2.36 7.15 -6.80
N ILE A 287 -1.80 6.01 -7.20
CA ILE A 287 -1.22 5.01 -6.32
C ILE A 287 0.29 4.96 -6.56
N LEU A 288 1.06 5.27 -5.53
CA LEU A 288 2.53 5.24 -5.55
C LEU A 288 3.08 4.44 -4.36
N PRO A 289 4.33 3.96 -4.40
CA PRO A 289 4.99 3.39 -3.23
C PRO A 289 4.93 4.32 -2.01
N ALA A 290 4.55 3.78 -0.85
CA ALA A 290 4.28 4.58 0.35
C ALA A 290 5.50 5.37 0.85
N PHE A 291 6.72 4.84 0.68
CA PHE A 291 7.94 5.53 1.09
C PHE A 291 8.17 6.86 0.37
N LEU A 292 7.61 7.05 -0.84
CA LEU A 292 7.67 8.33 -1.55
C LEU A 292 6.89 9.44 -0.81
N SER A 293 6.03 9.04 0.12
CA SER A 293 5.33 9.92 1.05
C SER A 293 5.95 9.90 2.45
N GLY A 294 7.23 9.55 2.57
CA GLY A 294 7.97 9.58 3.84
C GLY A 294 7.67 8.41 4.78
N SER A 295 6.90 7.42 4.32
CA SER A 295 6.70 6.19 5.07
C SER A 295 7.99 5.37 5.17
N ARG A 296 8.08 4.54 6.22
CA ARG A 296 9.09 3.49 6.34
C ARG A 296 8.69 2.21 5.58
N SER A 297 7.48 2.17 5.06
CA SER A 297 6.97 1.03 4.31
C SER A 297 7.68 0.86 2.97
N LEU A 298 8.28 -0.31 2.78
CA LEU A 298 9.08 -0.62 1.59
C LEU A 298 8.23 -1.23 0.48
N HIS A 299 7.17 -1.96 0.85
CA HIS A 299 6.35 -2.70 -0.11
C HIS A 299 4.95 -2.12 -0.26
N LEU A 300 4.40 -1.49 0.78
CA LEU A 300 3.06 -0.92 0.72
C LEU A 300 2.97 0.26 -0.26
N LEU A 301 1.77 0.42 -0.80
CA LEU A 301 1.38 1.51 -1.66
C LEU A 301 0.63 2.57 -0.84
N ARG A 302 0.55 3.79 -1.36
CA ARG A 302 -0.22 4.88 -0.79
C ARG A 302 -1.08 5.51 -1.85
N TYR A 303 -2.34 5.77 -1.49
CA TYR A 303 -3.27 6.50 -2.32
C TYR A 303 -3.10 8.00 -2.14
N HIS A 304 -3.17 8.72 -3.26
CA HIS A 304 -3.14 10.16 -3.37
C HIS A 304 -4.37 10.62 -4.15
N PRO A 305 -5.17 11.55 -3.62
CA PRO A 305 -6.29 12.16 -4.34
C PRO A 305 -5.77 13.20 -5.33
N ALA A 306 -4.92 12.77 -6.27
CA ALA A 306 -4.36 13.60 -7.33
C ALA A 306 -4.11 12.78 -8.59
N HIS A 307 -3.99 13.46 -9.74
CA HIS A 307 -3.47 12.89 -10.98
C HIS A 307 -2.16 13.59 -11.37
N LEU A 308 -1.15 12.79 -11.77
CA LEU A 308 0.09 13.31 -12.34
C LEU A 308 -0.18 14.03 -13.67
N ASN A 309 -1.06 13.46 -14.49
CA ASN A 309 -1.50 14.06 -15.73
C ASN A 309 -2.99 13.80 -15.96
N SER A 310 -3.79 14.86 -16.01
CA SER A 310 -5.25 14.79 -16.18
C SER A 310 -5.69 14.40 -17.60
N SER A 311 -4.82 14.54 -18.60
CA SER A 311 -5.12 14.09 -19.97
C SER A 311 -4.95 12.59 -20.13
N ILE A 312 -4.28 11.95 -19.18
CA ILE A 312 -4.04 10.51 -19.16
C ILE A 312 -5.08 9.86 -18.25
N GLY A 313 -5.83 8.89 -18.79
CA GLY A 313 -6.75 8.07 -18.02
C GLY A 313 -6.01 7.09 -17.11
N ASP A 314 -6.56 5.88 -16.99
CA ASP A 314 -5.95 4.83 -16.19
C ASP A 314 -4.65 4.35 -16.86
N VAL A 315 -3.53 4.43 -16.13
CA VAL A 315 -2.21 3.99 -16.60
C VAL A 315 -1.39 3.34 -15.50
N LEU A 316 -0.62 2.33 -15.88
CA LEU A 316 0.36 1.66 -15.06
C LEU A 316 1.72 2.36 -15.16
N PHE A 317 2.38 2.59 -14.03
CA PHE A 317 3.77 3.03 -14.01
C PHE A 317 4.71 1.84 -13.97
N ASP A 318 5.53 1.74 -15.01
CA ASP A 318 6.47 0.65 -15.22
C ASP A 318 7.91 1.11 -15.08
N TYR A 319 8.80 0.14 -14.87
CA TYR A 319 10.23 0.38 -14.76
C TYR A 319 10.80 0.72 -16.14
N GLU A 320 11.74 1.67 -16.20
CA GLU A 320 12.47 1.99 -17.44
C GLU A 320 13.21 0.75 -17.99
N HIS A 321 13.76 -0.08 -17.09
CA HIS A 321 14.42 -1.33 -17.44
C HIS A 321 13.58 -2.53 -16.98
N ALA A 322 13.00 -3.25 -17.95
CA ALA A 322 12.18 -4.44 -17.71
C ALA A 322 12.96 -5.54 -16.97
N GLN A 323 14.18 -5.83 -17.44
CA GLN A 323 15.12 -6.70 -16.74
C GLN A 323 16.23 -5.85 -16.15
N TYR A 324 16.26 -5.81 -14.83
CA TYR A 324 17.23 -5.00 -14.12
C TYR A 324 18.69 -5.42 -14.36
N ILE A 325 18.91 -6.72 -14.58
CA ILE A 325 20.23 -7.29 -14.80
C ILE A 325 20.82 -6.81 -16.14
N SER A 326 20.01 -6.47 -17.13
CA SER A 326 20.46 -6.00 -18.44
C SER A 326 20.56 -4.47 -18.54
N ALA A 327 20.30 -3.73 -17.46
CA ALA A 327 20.46 -2.28 -17.46
C ALA A 327 21.93 -1.90 -17.76
N PRO A 328 22.20 -0.85 -18.57
CA PRO A 328 23.55 -0.34 -18.78
C PRO A 328 24.19 0.08 -17.45
N ARG A 329 25.48 -0.23 -17.27
CA ARG A 329 26.19 0.01 -16.01
C ARG A 329 27.49 0.77 -16.22
N THR A 330 27.81 1.62 -15.26
CA THR A 330 29.10 2.29 -15.14
C THR A 330 29.70 1.94 -13.79
N GLU A 331 30.93 1.44 -13.79
CA GLU A 331 31.66 1.12 -12.57
C GLU A 331 32.23 2.39 -11.95
N LEU A 332 32.15 2.49 -10.62
CA LEU A 332 32.69 3.60 -9.86
C LEU A 332 34.17 3.35 -9.56
N THR A 333 35.06 4.29 -9.83
CA THR A 333 36.50 4.11 -9.60
C THR A 333 37.02 5.04 -8.51
N ALA A 334 38.16 4.71 -7.90
CA ALA A 334 38.84 5.61 -6.97
C ALA A 334 39.26 6.95 -7.61
N GLN A 335 39.48 6.97 -8.93
CA GLN A 335 39.82 8.19 -9.68
C GLN A 335 38.63 9.14 -9.82
N ASP A 336 37.40 8.63 -9.71
CA ASP A 336 36.18 9.45 -9.72
C ASP A 336 35.95 10.18 -8.38
N ALA A 337 36.70 9.83 -7.33
CA ALA A 337 36.54 10.39 -6.01
C ALA A 337 37.12 11.80 -5.93
N LEU A 338 36.39 12.69 -5.25
CA LEU A 338 36.87 14.05 -4.95
C LEU A 338 38.01 14.01 -3.94
N THR A 339 37.87 13.16 -2.92
CA THR A 339 38.86 13.00 -1.85
C THR A 339 38.90 11.55 -1.38
N THR A 340 40.07 11.16 -0.88
CA THR A 340 40.29 9.87 -0.23
C THR A 340 40.57 10.13 1.25
N LYS A 341 39.84 9.47 2.15
CA LYS A 341 39.99 9.62 3.59
C LYS A 341 40.27 8.26 4.24
N THR A 342 41.35 8.18 5.00
CA THR A 342 41.66 7.05 5.88
C THR A 342 41.14 7.36 7.28
N ASN A 343 40.65 6.35 8.00
CA ASN A 343 40.11 6.48 9.37
C ASN A 343 39.07 7.61 9.49
N TRP A 344 38.14 7.65 8.53
CA TRP A 344 37.14 8.69 8.39
C TRP A 344 36.04 8.57 9.45
N ASN A 345 35.45 9.71 9.80
CA ASN A 345 34.27 9.82 10.66
C ASN A 345 33.17 10.66 9.98
N ALA A 346 31.97 10.69 10.57
CA ALA A 346 30.83 11.46 10.07
C ALA A 346 31.17 12.95 9.80
N ALA A 347 31.86 13.60 10.75
CA ALA A 347 32.24 15.01 10.64
C ALA A 347 33.23 15.27 9.49
N SER A 348 34.09 14.30 9.18
CA SER A 348 35.06 14.39 8.09
C SER A 348 34.41 14.24 6.71
N LEU A 349 33.12 13.94 6.56
CA LEU A 349 32.47 13.74 5.25
C LEU A 349 31.61 14.92 4.80
N LEU A 350 31.67 16.04 5.53
CA LEU A 350 30.72 17.15 5.41
C LEU A 350 30.98 18.08 4.21
N ASP A 351 32.08 17.95 3.48
CA ASP A 351 32.54 18.96 2.50
C ASP A 351 31.93 18.89 1.09
N ALA A 352 31.11 17.88 0.78
CA ALA A 352 30.47 17.78 -0.55
C ALA A 352 29.00 18.25 -0.45
N ASP A 353 28.73 19.43 -1.01
CA ASP A 353 27.41 20.02 -1.14
C ASP A 353 27.04 20.09 -2.62
N THR A 354 26.20 19.15 -3.04
CA THR A 354 25.37 19.31 -4.24
C THR A 354 23.97 19.65 -3.72
N SER A 355 23.35 20.67 -4.29
CA SER A 355 21.99 21.07 -3.97
C SER A 355 21.07 21.03 -5.19
N VAL A 356 19.77 20.79 -4.96
CA VAL A 356 18.74 20.81 -6.00
C VAL A 356 18.09 22.19 -6.03
N VAL A 357 18.09 22.82 -7.20
CA VAL A 357 17.43 24.11 -7.44
C VAL A 357 15.98 23.91 -7.87
N GLU A 358 15.73 22.91 -8.73
CA GLU A 358 14.40 22.61 -9.24
C GLU A 358 14.18 21.09 -9.34
N SER A 359 12.95 20.66 -9.11
CA SER A 359 12.57 19.25 -9.24
C SER A 359 11.14 19.09 -9.76
N ALA A 360 10.93 18.09 -10.61
CA ALA A 360 9.62 17.76 -11.16
C ALA A 360 9.48 16.26 -11.46
N LEU A 361 8.24 15.76 -11.48
CA LEU A 361 7.93 14.45 -12.03
C LEU A 361 7.52 14.59 -13.49
N VAL A 362 8.19 13.84 -14.36
CA VAL A 362 7.94 13.81 -15.80
C VAL A 362 7.37 12.45 -16.17
N VAL A 363 6.21 12.44 -16.84
CA VAL A 363 5.57 11.22 -17.30
C VAL A 363 5.91 11.00 -18.77
N GLU A 364 6.66 9.94 -19.05
CA GLU A 364 7.10 9.56 -20.39
C GLU A 364 6.25 8.40 -20.94
N PRO A 365 5.97 8.38 -22.27
CA PRO A 365 5.34 7.24 -22.91
C PRO A 365 6.22 5.98 -22.78
N SER A 366 5.59 4.81 -22.76
CA SER A 366 6.28 3.52 -22.73
C SER A 366 5.84 2.66 -23.92
N VAL A 367 6.13 1.36 -23.86
CA VAL A 367 5.91 0.37 -24.92
C VAL A 367 4.45 0.34 -25.40
N ASP A 368 3.49 0.59 -24.52
CA ASP A 368 2.06 0.59 -24.86
C ASP A 368 1.28 1.79 -24.28
N ALA A 369 0.05 1.96 -24.74
CA ALA A 369 -0.81 3.08 -24.36
C ALA A 369 -1.22 3.07 -22.87
N LEU A 370 -1.16 1.93 -22.18
CA LEU A 370 -1.52 1.75 -20.77
C LEU A 370 -0.31 1.81 -19.83
N ARG A 371 0.92 1.78 -20.35
CA ARG A 371 2.16 1.85 -19.57
C ARG A 371 2.85 3.19 -19.73
N ARG A 372 3.33 3.76 -18.63
CA ARG A 372 4.14 4.98 -18.61
C ARG A 372 5.37 4.78 -17.73
N VAL A 373 6.43 5.52 -18.02
CA VAL A 373 7.59 5.63 -17.12
C VAL A 373 7.51 7.00 -16.46
N VAL A 374 7.71 7.06 -15.14
CA VAL A 374 7.72 8.33 -14.41
C VAL A 374 9.15 8.58 -13.97
N LYS A 375 9.69 9.74 -14.36
CA LYS A 375 11.05 10.15 -14.00
C LYS A 375 11.03 11.34 -13.05
N LEU A 376 11.94 11.34 -12.10
CA LEU A 376 12.29 12.48 -11.28
C LEU A 376 13.34 13.31 -12.04
N GLY A 377 12.91 14.45 -12.59
CA GLY A 377 13.78 15.43 -13.21
C GLY A 377 14.29 16.44 -12.17
N LEU A 378 15.59 16.72 -12.20
CA LEU A 378 16.28 17.60 -11.28
C LEU A 378 17.16 18.60 -12.03
N THR A 379 17.16 19.84 -11.56
CA THR A 379 18.15 20.86 -11.93
C THR A 379 19.06 21.10 -10.73
N LEU A 380 20.35 20.80 -10.88
CA LEU A 380 21.35 20.99 -9.82
C LEU A 380 21.83 22.45 -9.80
N ASP A 381 22.44 22.87 -8.68
CA ASP A 381 23.11 24.17 -8.54
C ASP A 381 24.16 24.48 -9.61
N SER A 382 24.85 23.45 -10.10
CA SER A 382 25.76 23.52 -11.26
C SER A 382 25.07 23.85 -12.59
N GLY A 383 23.74 23.86 -12.65
CA GLY A 383 22.94 23.96 -13.87
C GLY A 383 22.76 22.64 -14.62
N ALA A 384 23.38 21.55 -14.16
CA ALA A 384 23.22 20.23 -14.75
C ALA A 384 21.78 19.71 -14.54
N CYS A 385 21.19 19.17 -15.61
CA CYS A 385 19.88 18.54 -15.58
C CYS A 385 20.02 17.02 -15.52
N VAL A 386 19.37 16.39 -14.56
CA VAL A 386 19.40 14.94 -14.34
C VAL A 386 17.97 14.40 -14.36
N SER A 387 17.79 13.18 -14.87
CA SER A 387 16.52 12.48 -14.87
C SER A 387 16.71 11.05 -14.37
N VAL A 388 15.90 10.62 -13.40
CA VAL A 388 16.00 9.29 -12.77
C VAL A 388 14.63 8.60 -12.73
N ASP A 389 14.53 7.37 -13.22
CA ASP A 389 13.30 6.56 -13.15
C ASP A 389 12.85 6.31 -11.70
N LEU A 390 11.62 6.70 -11.40
CA LEU A 390 10.99 6.52 -10.08
C LEU A 390 10.81 5.03 -9.75
N GLY A 391 10.67 4.17 -10.77
CA GLY A 391 10.69 2.72 -10.61
C GLY A 391 12.03 2.22 -10.08
N GLN A 392 13.15 2.73 -10.62
CA GLN A 392 14.47 2.43 -10.07
C GLN A 392 14.64 3.00 -8.66
N ILE A 393 14.13 4.20 -8.35
CA ILE A 393 14.14 4.74 -6.98
C ILE A 393 13.45 3.77 -6.00
N ALA A 394 12.27 3.28 -6.38
CA ALA A 394 11.52 2.30 -5.58
C ALA A 394 12.21 0.94 -5.45
N ARG A 395 12.96 0.52 -6.47
CA ARG A 395 13.78 -0.69 -6.41
C ARG A 395 14.99 -0.48 -5.51
N GLY A 396 15.75 0.60 -5.72
CA GLY A 396 16.91 0.99 -4.92
C GLY A 396 16.57 1.07 -3.44
N ARG A 397 15.45 1.73 -3.10
CA ARG A 397 14.99 1.85 -1.72
C ARG A 397 14.68 0.51 -1.06
N ARG A 398 14.04 -0.43 -1.77
CA ARG A 398 13.66 -1.75 -1.24
C ARG A 398 14.85 -2.66 -0.95
N TYR A 399 15.92 -2.52 -1.74
CA TYR A 399 17.09 -3.40 -1.65
C TYR A 399 18.30 -2.72 -0.98
N ALA A 400 18.22 -1.42 -0.68
CA ALA A 400 19.22 -0.74 0.12
C ALA A 400 19.22 -1.27 1.56
N TYR A 401 20.41 -1.41 2.12
CA TYR A 401 20.62 -1.79 3.51
C TYR A 401 20.48 -0.58 4.42
N GLU A 402 19.88 -0.78 5.60
CA GLU A 402 19.87 0.22 6.67
C GLU A 402 20.71 -0.28 7.84
N ILE A 403 21.46 0.62 8.45
CA ILE A 403 22.14 0.33 9.70
C ILE A 403 21.10 0.36 10.82
N ARG A 404 20.96 -0.75 11.54
CA ARG A 404 20.19 -0.78 12.79
C ARG A 404 21.16 -0.46 13.92
N SER A 405 21.02 0.72 14.53
CA SER A 405 21.69 1.01 15.78
C SER A 405 21.04 0.16 16.89
N ASP A 406 21.60 -0.99 17.21
CA ASP A 406 21.20 -1.69 18.43
C ASP A 406 21.62 -0.82 19.61
N LYS A 407 20.65 -0.40 20.43
CA LYS A 407 20.85 0.41 21.66
C LYS A 407 21.67 -0.33 22.76
N LYS A 408 22.33 -1.44 22.43
CA LYS A 408 23.13 -2.27 23.33
C LYS A 408 24.37 -2.79 22.61
N SER A 409 25.33 -1.92 22.39
CA SER A 409 26.74 -2.31 22.41
C SER A 409 27.52 -1.16 23.02
N GLY A 410 27.92 -1.34 24.27
CA GLY A 410 28.77 -0.41 25.02
C GLY A 410 30.24 -0.49 24.63
N ASP A 411 30.54 -0.90 23.41
CA ASP A 411 31.88 -0.83 22.84
C ASP A 411 31.86 0.23 21.75
N ALA A 412 32.62 1.29 21.99
CA ALA A 412 33.08 2.19 20.96
C ALA A 412 34.06 1.40 20.08
N ASP A 413 33.53 0.52 19.22
CA ASP A 413 34.36 -0.14 18.22
C ASP A 413 34.92 0.92 17.29
N GLU A 414 36.25 0.95 17.29
CA GLU A 414 37.12 1.89 16.61
C GLU A 414 36.74 2.08 15.15
N ALA A 415 37.03 3.28 14.65
CA ALA A 415 36.86 3.68 13.27
C ALA A 415 37.31 2.56 12.32
N SER A 416 36.45 2.21 11.35
CA SER A 416 36.81 1.21 10.35
C SER A 416 38.14 1.62 9.70
N ASP A 417 39.14 0.74 9.73
CA ASP A 417 40.46 0.84 9.08
C ASP A 417 40.34 0.76 7.53
N SER A 418 39.21 1.26 7.01
CA SER A 418 38.75 1.15 5.63
C SER A 418 38.90 2.50 4.95
N THR A 419 39.58 2.50 3.81
CA THR A 419 39.71 3.67 2.94
C THR A 419 38.33 4.09 2.42
N ALA A 420 37.96 5.36 2.66
CA ALA A 420 36.78 5.96 2.04
C ALA A 420 37.14 6.80 0.83
N TYR A 421 36.40 6.59 -0.25
CA TYR A 421 36.39 7.43 -1.44
C TYR A 421 35.14 8.29 -1.41
N VAL A 422 35.28 9.61 -1.31
CA VAL A 422 34.16 10.54 -1.23
C VAL A 422 33.81 11.05 -2.62
N HIS A 423 32.55 10.90 -3.02
CA HIS A 423 32.01 11.29 -4.34
C HIS A 423 30.96 12.38 -4.19
N SER A 424 30.89 13.33 -5.13
CA SER A 424 29.74 14.25 -5.19
C SER A 424 28.52 13.56 -5.79
N ALA A 425 27.33 13.90 -5.29
CA ALA A 425 26.08 13.40 -5.86
C ALA A 425 25.94 13.76 -7.35
N ALA A 426 26.33 14.98 -7.73
CA ALA A 426 26.32 15.43 -9.12
C ALA A 426 27.14 14.52 -10.06
N SER A 427 28.36 14.15 -9.66
CA SER A 427 29.23 13.25 -10.45
C SER A 427 28.56 11.89 -10.69
N ILE A 428 28.03 11.28 -9.62
CA ILE A 428 27.34 9.99 -9.70
C ILE A 428 26.10 10.05 -10.60
N LEU A 429 25.28 11.10 -10.43
CA LEU A 429 24.06 11.29 -11.19
C LEU A 429 24.31 11.54 -12.68
N SER A 430 25.43 12.16 -13.03
CA SER A 430 25.83 12.45 -14.41
C SER A 430 26.38 11.24 -15.20
N LYS A 431 26.81 10.17 -14.52
CA LYS A 431 27.36 8.98 -15.19
C LYS A 431 26.32 8.29 -16.07
N PRO A 432 26.69 7.65 -17.20
CA PRO A 432 25.75 6.93 -18.04
C PRO A 432 25.25 5.65 -17.36
N GLY A 433 24.00 5.26 -17.60
CA GLY A 433 23.41 4.05 -17.02
C GLY A 433 23.32 4.07 -15.48
N LEU A 434 23.30 2.88 -14.87
CA LEU A 434 23.30 2.68 -13.42
C LEU A 434 24.73 2.56 -12.90
N VAL A 435 24.99 3.11 -11.72
CA VAL A 435 26.33 3.09 -11.12
C VAL A 435 26.49 1.86 -10.23
N ILE A 436 27.53 1.06 -10.47
CA ILE A 436 27.88 -0.14 -9.69
C ILE A 436 29.17 0.07 -8.92
N SER A 437 29.29 -0.58 -7.77
CA SER A 437 30.55 -0.69 -7.04
C SER A 437 31.50 -1.68 -7.73
N PRO A 438 32.82 -1.46 -7.67
CA PRO A 438 33.79 -2.47 -8.03
C PRO A 438 33.62 -3.77 -7.25
N ARG A 439 34.09 -4.86 -7.86
CA ARG A 439 34.22 -6.15 -7.17
C ARG A 439 35.45 -6.11 -6.27
N VAL A 440 35.34 -6.71 -5.09
CA VAL A 440 36.47 -6.78 -4.15
C VAL A 440 37.59 -7.60 -4.79
N THR A 441 38.76 -7.00 -4.98
CA THR A 441 39.98 -7.69 -5.39
C THR A 441 40.60 -8.44 -4.21
N GLN A 442 40.99 -9.69 -4.42
CA GLN A 442 41.65 -10.49 -3.38
C GLN A 442 42.94 -9.81 -2.92
N GLY A 443 43.06 -9.56 -1.61
CA GLY A 443 44.28 -9.01 -0.99
C GLY A 443 44.24 -7.52 -0.63
N SER A 444 43.15 -6.80 -0.91
CA SER A 444 42.97 -5.39 -0.46
C SER A 444 41.79 -5.28 0.51
N PRO A 445 41.87 -4.40 1.54
CA PRO A 445 40.72 -4.13 2.39
C PRO A 445 39.57 -3.56 1.54
N PRO A 446 38.31 -3.94 1.81
CA PRO A 446 37.17 -3.48 1.01
C PRO A 446 37.04 -1.96 1.14
N ALA A 447 37.12 -1.25 0.01
CA ALA A 447 36.92 0.18 0.00
C ALA A 447 35.45 0.55 0.23
N VAL A 448 35.23 1.76 0.76
CA VAL A 448 33.90 2.33 0.97
C VAL A 448 33.75 3.57 0.10
N HIS A 449 32.75 3.58 -0.77
CA HIS A 449 32.40 4.74 -1.58
C HIS A 449 31.32 5.53 -0.88
N VAL A 450 31.62 6.75 -0.44
CA VAL A 450 30.69 7.58 0.33
C VAL A 450 30.15 8.71 -0.54
N ILE A 451 28.84 8.88 -0.54
CA ILE A 451 28.12 9.96 -1.22
C ILE A 451 27.34 10.74 -0.15
N PRO A 452 27.88 11.86 0.35
CA PRO A 452 27.19 12.66 1.35
C PRO A 452 26.09 13.50 0.70
N THR A 453 24.93 13.59 1.35
CA THR A 453 23.82 14.44 0.92
C THR A 453 22.94 14.83 2.11
N SER A 454 22.54 16.09 2.18
CA SER A 454 21.51 16.60 3.11
C SER A 454 20.14 16.71 2.45
N ASP A 455 20.08 16.64 1.11
CA ASP A 455 18.87 16.84 0.33
C ASP A 455 18.11 15.52 0.16
N PRO A 456 16.86 15.41 0.65
CA PRO A 456 16.06 14.20 0.54
C PRO A 456 15.75 13.82 -0.92
N ILE A 457 15.64 14.79 -1.84
CA ILE A 457 15.42 14.53 -3.27
C ILE A 457 16.67 13.94 -3.90
N LEU A 458 17.87 14.46 -3.61
CA LEU A 458 19.11 13.87 -4.10
C LEU A 458 19.28 12.44 -3.60
N ARG A 459 18.95 12.16 -2.34
CA ARG A 459 18.96 10.80 -1.81
C ARG A 459 18.05 9.87 -2.63
N LEU A 460 16.85 10.31 -3.00
CA LEU A 460 15.95 9.53 -3.85
C LEU A 460 16.56 9.31 -5.24
N ALA A 461 17.09 10.36 -5.88
CA ALA A 461 17.74 10.24 -7.18
C ALA A 461 18.94 9.29 -7.16
N LEU A 462 19.77 9.34 -6.11
CA LEU A 462 20.88 8.43 -5.90
C LEU A 462 20.39 6.98 -5.77
N LEU A 463 19.32 6.73 -5.01
CA LEU A 463 18.74 5.39 -4.92
C LEU A 463 18.25 4.84 -6.26
N GLY A 464 17.78 5.69 -7.18
CA GLY A 464 17.40 5.26 -8.53
C GLY A 464 18.59 5.14 -9.49
N LYS A 465 19.71 5.80 -9.20
CA LYS A 465 20.92 5.77 -10.03
C LYS A 465 21.88 4.64 -9.67
N LEU A 466 21.96 4.31 -8.38
CA LEU A 466 22.86 3.29 -7.87
C LEU A 466 22.26 1.90 -8.05
N TYR A 467 23.12 0.95 -8.42
CA TYR A 467 22.72 -0.43 -8.50
C TYR A 467 22.59 -1.03 -7.08
N PRO A 468 21.45 -1.63 -6.70
CA PRO A 468 21.09 -2.01 -5.34
C PRO A 468 21.82 -3.26 -4.83
N GLU A 469 23.02 -3.56 -5.33
CA GLU A 469 23.81 -4.72 -4.90
C GLU A 469 24.33 -4.56 -3.47
N ASN A 470 24.92 -3.40 -3.18
CA ASN A 470 25.60 -3.12 -1.91
C ASN A 470 25.48 -1.66 -1.48
N VAL A 471 24.28 -1.08 -1.66
CA VAL A 471 23.97 0.30 -1.26
C VAL A 471 23.51 0.30 0.19
N ILE A 472 24.12 1.14 1.01
CA ILE A 472 23.86 1.27 2.44
C ILE A 472 23.44 2.70 2.74
N LEU A 473 22.32 2.85 3.42
CA LEU A 473 21.83 4.12 3.94
C LEU A 473 22.36 4.32 5.36
N VAL A 474 23.04 5.43 5.58
CA VAL A 474 23.65 5.78 6.86
C VAL A 474 23.24 7.19 7.23
N LYS A 475 22.80 7.37 8.47
CA LYS A 475 22.55 8.69 9.05
C LYS A 475 23.73 9.13 9.88
N GLU A 476 23.89 10.43 10.04
CA GLU A 476 24.94 11.02 10.88
C GLU A 476 24.99 10.45 12.32
N GLN A 477 23.83 10.10 12.87
CA GLN A 477 23.69 9.52 14.21
C GLN A 477 23.91 8.00 14.29
N ASP A 478 24.08 7.32 13.15
CA ASP A 478 24.29 5.87 13.12
C ASP A 478 25.76 5.54 13.43
N SER A 479 26.00 4.41 14.10
CA SER A 479 27.37 3.95 14.36
C SER A 479 28.02 3.44 13.07
N LEU A 480 29.09 4.12 12.65
CA LEU A 480 29.88 3.71 11.49
C LEU A 480 30.55 2.34 11.68
N GLY A 481 30.82 1.91 12.92
CA GLY A 481 31.32 0.56 13.20
C GLY A 481 30.36 -0.55 12.74
N ALA A 482 29.06 -0.24 12.65
CA ALA A 482 28.05 -1.16 12.13
C ALA A 482 28.05 -1.29 10.59
N LEU A 483 28.77 -0.43 9.84
CA LEU A 483 28.96 -0.58 8.39
C LEU A 483 29.61 -1.91 8.04
N SER A 484 30.52 -2.41 8.87
CA SER A 484 31.19 -3.70 8.69
C SER A 484 30.19 -4.86 8.56
N ARG A 485 29.11 -4.80 9.34
CA ARG A 485 28.03 -5.80 9.42
C ARG A 485 26.91 -5.58 8.40
N ALA A 486 26.85 -4.41 7.77
CA ALA A 486 25.84 -4.08 6.76
C ALA A 486 26.33 -4.42 5.33
N GLY A 487 25.38 -4.78 4.47
CA GLY A 487 25.65 -5.10 3.07
C GLY A 487 26.20 -6.52 2.85
N LYS A 488 26.79 -6.72 1.67
CA LYS A 488 27.40 -7.98 1.24
C LYS A 488 28.91 -7.80 1.07
N ASN A 489 29.66 -8.90 1.24
CA ASN A 489 31.12 -8.86 1.25
C ASN A 489 31.78 -9.17 -0.12
N PHE A 490 31.00 -9.33 -1.19
CA PHE A 490 31.55 -9.66 -2.52
C PHE A 490 31.87 -8.43 -3.39
N ALA A 491 31.33 -7.27 -3.05
CA ALA A 491 31.53 -6.00 -3.74
C ALA A 491 31.85 -4.91 -2.73
N GLU A 492 32.48 -3.83 -3.20
CA GLU A 492 32.72 -2.66 -2.37
C GLU A 492 31.39 -2.02 -1.92
N LYS A 493 31.42 -1.29 -0.81
CA LYS A 493 30.21 -0.73 -0.19
C LYS A 493 29.96 0.67 -0.74
N ILE A 494 28.75 0.95 -1.21
CA ILE A 494 28.33 2.33 -1.54
C ILE A 494 27.45 2.85 -0.42
N VAL A 495 27.87 3.93 0.22
CA VAL A 495 27.20 4.55 1.35
C VAL A 495 26.57 5.86 0.89
N ILE A 496 25.24 5.97 0.98
CA ILE A 496 24.57 7.27 0.94
C ILE A 496 24.51 7.78 2.37
N PHE A 497 25.26 8.84 2.65
CA PHE A 497 25.41 9.41 3.99
C PHE A 497 24.49 10.63 4.14
N GLU A 498 23.46 10.51 4.99
CA GLU A 498 22.47 11.55 5.28
C GLU A 498 22.99 12.47 6.39
N LYS A 499 23.30 13.73 6.02
CA LYS A 499 23.64 14.80 6.97
C LYS A 499 22.35 15.32 7.62
N ASN A 500 22.31 15.50 8.94
CA ASN A 500 21.14 16.11 9.57
C ASN A 500 21.07 17.61 9.22
N ALA A 501 20.00 18.03 8.54
CA ALA A 501 19.76 19.45 8.23
C ALA A 501 19.56 20.35 9.46
N ALA A 502 19.36 19.77 10.66
CA ALA A 502 19.07 20.51 11.89
C ALA A 502 20.31 21.08 12.62
N ALA A 503 21.54 20.80 12.16
CA ALA A 503 22.76 21.31 12.80
C ALA A 503 23.30 22.62 12.20
N ALA A 504 22.71 23.13 11.11
CA ALA A 504 23.20 24.33 10.41
C ALA A 504 22.51 25.63 10.86
N SER A 505 21.66 25.61 11.90
CA SER A 505 20.92 26.78 12.40
C SER A 505 21.03 26.96 13.92
N ALA A 506 22.22 26.74 14.49
CA ALA A 506 22.55 27.10 15.87
C ALA A 506 23.65 28.16 15.91
#